data_AF-A0A4D6TJD0-F1
#
_entry.id   AF-A0A4D6TJD0-F1
#
_cell.length_a   1.000
_cell.length_b   1.000
_cell.length_c   1.000
_cell.angle_alpha   90.00
_cell.angle_beta   90.00
_cell.angle_gamma   90.00
#
_symmetry.space_group_name_H-M   'P 1'
#
loop_
_entity.id
_entity.type
_entity.pdbx_description
1 polymer ?
#
loop_
_entity_poly.entity_id
_entity_poly.type
_entity_poly.pdbx_seq_one_letter_code
_entity_poly.pdbx_strand_id
1 'polypeptide(L)' 'MIIPNLLPNLLSNLLSNLLPILPSILVPLVGLLLPAITMVLSHLYIQKDEIL' A
#
# COMPACT_ATOMS: atom_id res chain seq x y z
N MET A 1 -27.13 -25.54 -17.87
CA MET A 1 -26.06 -24.68 -18.40
C MET A 1 -25.42 -23.92 -17.24
N ILE A 2 -24.40 -24.50 -16.59
CA ILE A 2 -23.76 -23.98 -15.37
C ILE A 2 -22.28 -23.58 -15.61
N ILE A 3 -21.71 -23.98 -16.74
CA ILE A 3 -20.27 -23.95 -17.03
C ILE A 3 -19.66 -22.55 -17.31
N PRO A 4 -20.31 -21.57 -17.98
CA PRO A 4 -19.58 -20.38 -18.45
C PRO A 4 -19.11 -19.43 -17.33
N ASN A 5 -19.61 -19.57 -16.10
CA ASN A 5 -19.37 -18.58 -15.04
C ASN A 5 -18.31 -18.98 -14.00
N LEU A 6 -17.62 -20.12 -14.15
CA LEU A 6 -16.65 -20.59 -13.14
C LEU A 6 -15.43 -19.67 -13.00
N LEU A 7 -14.79 -19.32 -14.12
CA LEU A 7 -13.63 -18.45 -14.17
C LEU A 7 -13.92 -17.01 -13.69
N PRO A 8 -14.96 -16.31 -14.18
CA PRO A 8 -15.27 -14.97 -13.71
C PRO A 8 -15.69 -14.92 -12.24
N ASN A 9 -16.35 -15.96 -11.71
CA ASN A 9 -16.74 -16.01 -10.29
C ASN A 9 -15.54 -16.17 -9.35
N LEU A 10 -14.53 -16.98 -9.72
CA LEU A 10 -13.31 -17.12 -8.93
C LEU A 10 -12.57 -15.78 -8.82
N LEU A 11 -12.44 -15.07 -9.95
CA LEU A 11 -11.79 -13.76 -10.02
C LEU A 11 -12.58 -12.73 -9.19
N SER A 12 -13.90 -12.69 -9.33
CA SER A 12 -14.77 -11.80 -8.57
C SER A 12 -14.68 -12.05 -7.06
N ASN A 13 -14.64 -13.31 -6.63
CA ASN A 13 -14.50 -13.66 -5.22
C ASN A 13 -13.15 -13.21 -4.65
N LEU A 14 -12.05 -13.45 -5.37
CA LEU A 14 -10.73 -12.97 -4.96
C LEU A 14 -10.72 -11.44 -4.82
N LEU A 15 -11.26 -10.74 -5.81
CA LEU A 15 -11.32 -9.28 -5.82
C LEU A 15 -12.17 -8.74 -4.66
N SER A 16 -13.32 -9.36 -4.40
CA SER A 16 -14.25 -8.98 -3.34
C SER A 16 -13.68 -9.15 -1.93
N ASN A 17 -12.79 -10.13 -1.74
CA ASN A 17 -12.13 -10.39 -0.46
C ASN A 17 -10.87 -9.53 -0.25
N LEU A 18 -10.16 -9.20 -1.34
CA LEU A 18 -8.90 -8.44 -1.26
C LEU A 18 -9.14 -6.93 -1.16
N LEU A 19 -10.09 -6.38 -1.92
CA LEU A 19 -10.36 -4.93 -1.96
C LEU A 19 -10.65 -4.32 -0.57
N PRO A 20 -11.43 -4.95 0.32
CA PRO A 20 -11.70 -4.39 1.65
C PRO A 20 -10.49 -4.36 2.58
N ILE A 21 -9.47 -5.21 2.35
CA ILE A 21 -8.24 -5.26 3.16
C ILE A 21 -7.25 -4.17 2.73
N LEU A 22 -7.35 -3.69 1.50
CA LEU A 22 -6.42 -2.74 0.91
C LEU A 22 -6.25 -1.44 1.74
N PRO A 23 -7.31 -0.80 2.26
CA PRO A 23 -7.16 0.38 3.11
C PRO A 23 -6.39 0.10 4.40
N SER A 24 -6.60 -1.06 5.03
CA SER A 24 -5.90 -1.44 6.26
C SER A 24 -4.41 -1.61 6.08
N ILE A 25 -3.93 -1.83 4.86
CA ILE A 25 -2.50 -1.90 4.52
C ILE A 25 -1.99 -0.53 4.05
N LEU A 26 -2.73 0.12 3.14
CA LEU A 26 -2.29 1.38 2.53
C LEU A 26 -2.31 2.56 3.51
N VAL A 27 -3.28 2.63 4.41
CA VAL A 27 -3.40 3.71 5.40
C VAL A 27 -2.19 3.75 6.34
N PRO A 28 -1.79 2.67 7.04
CA PRO A 28 -0.58 2.71 7.87
C PRO A 28 0.71 2.85 7.03
N LEU A 29 0.75 2.30 5.81
CA LEU A 29 1.90 2.45 4.93
C LEU A 29 2.15 3.91 4.56
N VAL A 30 1.12 4.61 4.10
CA VAL A 30 1.21 6.01 3.64
C VAL A 30 1.12 7.01 4.80
N GLY A 31 0.44 6.65 5.90
CA GLY A 31 0.24 7.53 7.05
C GLY A 31 1.32 7.45 8.12
N LEU A 32 2.06 6.34 8.19
CA LEU A 32 3.09 6.12 9.22
C LEU A 32 4.45 5.77 8.61
N LEU A 33 4.53 4.69 7.82
CA LEU A 33 5.81 4.18 7.36
C LEU A 33 6.51 5.13 6.39
N LEU A 34 5.82 5.54 5.32
CA LEU A 34 6.40 6.47 4.35
C LEU A 34 6.75 7.82 5.01
N PRO A 35 5.88 8.46 5.82
CA PRO A 35 6.23 9.69 6.52
C PRO A 35 7.40 9.57 7.49
N ALA A 36 7.51 8.46 8.23
CA ALA A 36 8.63 8.24 9.13
C ALA A 36 9.96 8.13 8.35
N ILE A 37 9.95 7.37 7.24
CA ILE A 37 11.12 7.23 6.37
C ILE A 37 11.49 8.59 5.75
N THR A 38 10.52 9.34 5.22
CA THR A 38 10.79 10.64 4.60
C THR A 38 11.32 11.64 5.62
N MET A 39 10.76 11.70 6.84
CA MET A 39 11.28 12.58 7.89
C MET A 39 12.74 12.29 8.23
N VAL A 40 13.11 11.01 8.40
CA VAL A 40 14.50 10.62 8.69
C VAL A 40 15.41 10.97 7.53
N LEU A 41 15.01 10.66 6.30
CA LEU A 41 15.80 10.97 5.11
C LEU A 41 15.98 12.49 4.94
N SER A 42 14.92 13.28 5.11
CA SER A 42 14.98 14.73 5.05
C SER A 42 15.89 15.29 6.15
N HIS A 43 15.82 14.77 7.38
CA HIS A 43 16.70 15.18 8.47
C HIS A 43 18.18 14.90 8.17
N LEU A 44 18.49 13.72 7.61
CA LEU A 44 19.85 13.39 7.19
C LEU A 44 20.33 14.26 6.02
N TYR A 45 19.44 14.58 5.08
CA TYR A 45 19.74 15.45 3.95
C TYR A 45 20.07 16.88 4.41
N ILE A 46 19.24 17.47 5.27
CA ILE A 46 19.44 18.82 5.80
C ILE A 46 20.76 18.92 6.57
N GLN A 47 21.06 17.96 7.46
CA GLN A 47 22.33 17.96 8.18
C GLN A 47 23.54 17.81 7.26
N LYS A 48 23.42 17.11 6.13
CA LYS A 48 24.51 17.03 5.15
C LYS A 48 24.83 18.39 4.52
N ASP A 49 23.83 19.24 4.30
CA ASP A 49 24.01 20.57 3.71
C ASP A 49 24.60 21.58 4.73
N GLU A 50 24.40 21.36 6.03
CA GLU A 50 24.98 22.20 7.11
C GLU A 50 26.46 21.89 7.43
N ILE A 51 26.99 20.74 6.98
CA ILE A 51 28.38 20.31 7.24
C ILE A 51 29.36 20.80 6.15
N LEU A 52 28.86 21.44 5.08
CA LEU A 52 29.66 22.08 4.02
C LEU A 52 29.74 23.60 4.19
#